data_AF-A0A851M6R0-F1
#
_entry.id   AF-A0A851M6R0-F1
#
_cell.length_a   1.000
_cell.length_b   1.000
_cell.length_c   1.000
_cell.angle_alpha   90.00
_cell.angle_beta   90.00
_cell.angle_gamma   90.00
#
_symmetry.space_group_name_H-M   'P 1'
#
loop_
_entity.id
_entity.type
_entity.pdbx_description
1 polymer ?
#
loop_
_entity_poly.entity_id
_entity_poly.type
_entity_poly.pdbx_seq_one_letter_code
_entity_poly.pdbx_strand_id
1 'polypeptide(L)'
;LAYVKLHSLLQTSSAPRKDEACYLLGKLETPLRRSLDAKSETFSWLVPIVRTLMDQCYETLQLQLFLPSLPPTNGSPTFYEDFQLFCTTPEWRSFIEKHVQPTMAQFEMDTFAKSHDHMSNFWNACYDAMMSSSQRREQEKAASRKMFQVLPAPRPWDITPGMCSSPRGRALHPKDVIQGMCSSLRGCHPRDMNPTESLPLAMAKEAKVSELEDDQLAEEDLPVLDNQAEPKEQNQREKLVVSEDCELITTVAVIPGRLEVTTQHVYFYDGSSEKEETEGGIGYDFKRPLSHLREVHLRRYNLRRSALELFFIDQANYFLNFKKKVVRNKVYSCILGLRPHNQIYFGSRSPQELLKASGLTQ
;
A
#
# COMPACT_ATOMS: atom_id res chain seq x y z
N LEU A 1 12.65 0.29 -17.95
CA LEU A 1 11.60 1.30 -18.24
C LEU A 1 11.88 2.67 -17.59
N ALA A 2 12.16 2.74 -16.28
CA ALA A 2 12.48 4.00 -15.60
C ALA A 2 13.71 4.74 -16.19
N TYR A 3 14.79 4.01 -16.48
CA TYR A 3 16.00 4.55 -17.12
C TYR A 3 15.73 5.17 -18.49
N VAL A 4 14.89 4.52 -19.31
CA VAL A 4 14.51 5.03 -20.64
C VAL A 4 13.70 6.30 -20.51
N LYS A 5 12.74 6.35 -19.58
CA LYS A 5 11.97 7.58 -19.30
C LYS A 5 12.87 8.70 -18.81
N LEU A 6 13.82 8.43 -17.92
CA LEU A 6 14.76 9.44 -17.42
C LEU A 6 15.67 9.96 -18.53
N HIS A 7 16.19 9.08 -19.39
CA HIS A 7 16.96 9.47 -20.57
C HIS A 7 16.14 10.33 -21.53
N SER A 8 14.90 9.94 -21.85
CA SER A 8 14.01 10.73 -22.69
C SER A 8 13.67 12.09 -22.09
N LEU A 9 13.43 12.16 -20.77
CA LEU A 9 13.17 13.42 -20.07
C LEU A 9 14.39 14.33 -20.06
N LEU A 10 15.58 13.79 -19.86
CA LEU A 10 16.82 14.58 -19.99
C LEU A 10 16.93 15.14 -21.40
N GLN A 11 16.70 14.33 -22.44
CA GLN A 11 16.79 14.78 -23.83
C GLN A 11 15.78 15.87 -24.22
N THR A 12 14.60 15.90 -23.59
CA THR A 12 13.53 16.86 -23.94
C THR A 12 13.40 18.04 -22.99
N SER A 13 14.03 17.98 -21.81
CA SER A 13 14.03 19.06 -20.82
C SER A 13 15.03 20.15 -21.18
N SER A 14 14.76 21.38 -20.74
CA SER A 14 15.77 22.45 -20.71
C SER A 14 16.99 22.00 -19.89
N ALA A 15 18.18 22.46 -20.29
CA ALA A 15 19.43 22.11 -19.61
C ALA A 15 19.31 22.36 -18.09
N PRO A 16 19.65 21.36 -17.25
CA PRO A 16 19.48 21.47 -15.81
C PRO A 16 20.37 22.57 -15.23
N ARG A 17 19.88 23.25 -14.19
CA ARG A 17 20.69 24.21 -13.44
C ARG A 17 21.84 23.51 -12.73
N LYS A 18 22.84 24.27 -12.28
CA LYS A 18 24.06 23.73 -11.65
C LYS A 18 23.75 22.79 -10.48
N ASP A 19 22.84 23.21 -9.61
CA ASP A 19 22.34 22.49 -8.44
C ASP A 19 21.56 21.22 -8.83
N GLU A 20 20.65 21.31 -9.79
CA GLU A 20 19.88 20.17 -10.30
C GLU A 20 20.78 19.13 -10.99
N ALA A 21 21.74 19.60 -11.79
CA ALA A 21 22.71 18.74 -12.48
C ALA A 21 23.61 18.00 -11.48
N CYS A 22 24.09 18.69 -10.44
CA CYS A 22 24.83 18.05 -9.36
C CYS A 22 23.97 17.06 -8.56
N TYR A 23 22.70 17.38 -8.31
CA TYR A 23 21.78 16.46 -7.65
C TYR A 23 21.58 15.18 -8.46
N LEU A 24 21.27 15.29 -9.75
CA LEU A 24 21.09 14.14 -10.64
C LEU A 24 22.37 13.31 -10.76
N LEU A 25 23.53 13.96 -10.93
CA LEU A 25 24.81 13.28 -11.04
C LEU A 25 25.18 12.58 -9.74
N GLY A 26 24.94 13.20 -8.59
CA GLY A 26 25.16 12.61 -7.27
C GLY A 26 24.29 11.38 -7.02
N LYS A 27 23.02 11.41 -7.44
CA LYS A 27 22.12 10.23 -7.36
C LYS A 27 22.53 9.10 -8.31
N LEU A 28 23.15 9.42 -9.44
CA LEU A 28 23.65 8.44 -10.40
C LEU A 28 25.00 7.85 -10.01
N GLU A 29 25.81 8.53 -9.18
CA GLU A 29 27.14 8.06 -8.80
C GLU A 29 27.11 6.74 -8.02
N THR A 30 26.21 6.60 -7.05
CA THR A 30 26.15 5.37 -6.23
C THR A 30 25.80 4.13 -7.06
N PRO A 31 24.76 4.13 -7.92
CA PRO A 31 24.51 3.05 -8.87
C PRO A 31 25.67 2.83 -9.86
N LEU A 32 26.30 3.91 -10.34
CA LEU A 32 27.42 3.84 -11.28
C LEU A 32 28.63 3.13 -10.64
N ARG A 33 28.96 3.46 -9.41
CA ARG A 33 30.08 2.86 -8.69
C ARG A 33 29.83 1.39 -8.34
N ARG A 34 28.63 1.07 -7.83
CA ARG A 34 28.23 -0.33 -7.57
C ARG A 34 28.28 -1.19 -8.84
N SER A 35 27.82 -0.64 -9.97
CA SER A 35 27.84 -1.39 -11.23
C SER A 35 29.24 -1.57 -11.81
N LEU A 36 30.15 -0.61 -11.58
CA LEU A 36 31.56 -0.71 -11.93
C LEU A 36 32.29 -1.80 -11.11
N ASP A 37 32.06 -1.83 -9.79
CA ASP A 37 32.68 -2.82 -8.90
C ASP A 37 32.13 -4.24 -9.17
N ALA A 38 30.83 -4.36 -9.43
CA ALA A 38 30.17 -5.64 -9.70
C ALA A 38 30.29 -6.13 -11.16
N LYS A 39 30.88 -5.33 -12.06
CA LYS A 39 30.89 -5.55 -13.52
C LYS A 39 29.51 -5.91 -14.08
N SER A 40 28.48 -5.23 -13.57
CA SER A 40 27.08 -5.50 -13.89
C SER A 40 26.69 -4.87 -15.23
N GLU A 41 25.79 -5.53 -15.98
CA GLU A 41 25.16 -4.97 -17.18
C GLU A 41 24.45 -3.63 -16.92
N THR A 42 24.12 -3.33 -15.65
CA THR A 42 23.55 -2.04 -15.22
C THR A 42 24.39 -0.84 -15.68
N PHE A 43 25.71 -0.98 -15.75
CA PHE A 43 26.60 0.09 -16.21
C PHE A 43 26.28 0.50 -17.66
N SER A 44 25.96 -0.46 -18.53
CA SER A 44 25.57 -0.21 -19.92
C SER A 44 24.30 0.63 -20.06
N TRP A 45 23.39 0.57 -19.09
CA TRP A 45 22.16 1.37 -19.09
C TRP A 45 22.36 2.75 -18.48
N LEU A 46 23.35 2.92 -17.60
CA LEU A 46 23.66 4.19 -16.94
C LEU A 46 24.52 5.10 -17.82
N VAL A 47 25.43 4.53 -18.62
CA VAL A 47 26.36 5.31 -19.46
C VAL A 47 25.65 6.29 -20.40
N PRO A 48 24.59 5.92 -21.15
CA PRO A 48 23.88 6.87 -22.02
C PRO A 48 23.25 8.04 -21.25
N ILE A 49 22.76 7.77 -20.03
CA ILE A 49 22.15 8.78 -19.15
C ILE A 49 23.21 9.76 -18.67
N VAL A 50 24.32 9.25 -18.12
CA VAL A 50 25.40 10.09 -17.62
C VAL A 50 26.04 10.87 -18.76
N ARG A 51 26.26 10.25 -19.92
CA ARG A 51 26.74 10.93 -21.12
C ARG A 51 25.85 12.10 -21.52
N THR A 52 24.54 11.87 -21.63
CA THR A 52 23.58 12.92 -21.99
C THR A 52 23.56 14.03 -20.94
N LEU A 53 23.57 13.67 -19.65
CA LEU A 53 23.61 14.64 -18.56
C LEU A 53 24.88 15.49 -18.63
N MET A 54 26.05 14.88 -18.81
CA MET A 54 27.34 15.56 -18.90
C MET A 54 27.44 16.47 -20.12
N ASP A 55 26.87 16.06 -21.26
CA ASP A 55 26.81 16.89 -22.47
C ASP A 55 25.93 18.14 -22.23
N GLN A 56 24.79 17.97 -21.59
CA GLN A 56 23.87 19.07 -21.29
C GLN A 56 24.38 20.02 -20.20
N CYS A 57 25.13 19.50 -19.23
CA CYS A 57 25.65 20.30 -18.12
C CYS A 57 27.12 20.69 -18.28
N TYR A 58 27.72 20.47 -19.47
CA TYR A 58 29.13 20.73 -19.74
C TYR A 58 29.55 22.17 -19.43
N GLU A 59 28.81 23.14 -19.96
CA GLU A 59 29.02 24.57 -19.72
C GLU A 59 28.59 24.97 -18.30
N THR A 60 27.42 24.50 -17.85
CA THR A 60 26.83 24.86 -16.55
C THR A 60 27.70 24.45 -15.36
N LEU A 61 28.30 23.26 -15.43
CA LEU A 61 29.21 22.74 -14.40
C LEU A 61 30.67 23.10 -14.67
N GLN A 62 30.96 23.77 -15.80
CA GLN A 62 32.33 24.07 -16.24
C GLN A 62 33.20 22.80 -16.23
N LEU A 63 32.70 21.72 -16.82
CA LEU A 63 33.34 20.40 -16.72
C LEU A 63 34.79 20.41 -17.20
N GLN A 64 35.14 21.24 -18.19
CA GLN A 64 36.52 21.37 -18.66
C GLN A 64 37.51 21.89 -17.59
N LEU A 65 37.04 22.68 -16.62
CA LEU A 65 37.87 23.21 -15.54
C LEU A 65 38.12 22.16 -14.44
N PHE A 66 37.12 21.32 -14.15
CA PHE A 66 37.20 20.34 -13.07
C PHE A 66 37.59 18.94 -13.53
N LEU A 67 37.30 18.60 -14.79
CA LEU A 67 37.51 17.31 -15.42
C LEU A 67 38.22 17.48 -16.78
N PRO A 68 39.49 17.94 -16.80
CA PRO A 68 40.24 18.14 -18.05
C PRO A 68 40.46 16.85 -18.86
N SER A 69 40.44 15.67 -18.22
CA SER A 69 40.64 14.37 -18.90
C SER A 69 39.32 13.67 -19.26
N LEU A 70 38.20 14.39 -19.22
CA LEU A 70 36.88 13.84 -19.53
C LEU A 70 36.81 13.35 -20.98
N PRO A 71 36.36 12.10 -21.24
CA PRO A 71 36.14 11.62 -22.59
C PRO A 71 35.09 12.46 -23.34
N PRO A 72 35.23 12.64 -24.67
CA PRO A 72 34.32 13.46 -25.46
C PRO A 72 32.89 12.89 -25.44
N THR A 73 31.95 13.66 -24.88
CA THR A 73 30.53 13.29 -24.73
C THR A 73 29.75 13.33 -26.05
N ASN A 74 30.33 13.95 -27.09
CA ASN A 74 29.65 14.44 -28.29
C ASN A 74 29.45 13.44 -29.45
N GLY A 75 29.58 12.14 -29.25
CA GLY A 75 29.41 11.19 -30.36
C GLY A 75 30.34 10.00 -30.34
N SER A 76 31.35 9.99 -29.46
CA SER A 76 32.41 9.00 -29.56
C SER A 76 31.89 7.56 -29.46
N PRO A 77 32.28 6.67 -30.40
CA PRO A 77 31.95 5.25 -30.36
C PRO A 77 32.67 4.52 -29.21
N THR A 78 33.77 5.07 -28.70
CA THR A 78 34.57 4.49 -27.60
C THR A 78 34.19 5.05 -26.22
N PHE A 79 33.24 6.00 -26.16
CA PHE A 79 32.89 6.69 -24.91
C PHE A 79 32.61 5.72 -23.76
N TYR A 80 31.95 4.59 -24.04
CA TYR A 80 31.66 3.59 -23.01
C TYR A 80 32.92 3.10 -22.30
N GLU A 81 33.94 2.68 -23.05
CA GLU A 81 35.19 2.12 -22.53
C GLU A 81 36.04 3.19 -21.87
N ASP A 82 36.16 4.35 -22.53
CA ASP A 82 36.93 5.50 -22.04
C ASP A 82 36.34 6.04 -20.74
N PHE A 83 35.01 6.16 -20.67
CA PHE A 83 34.32 6.64 -19.48
C PHE A 83 34.37 5.63 -18.33
N GLN A 84 34.31 4.32 -18.63
CA GLN A 84 34.49 3.28 -17.63
C GLN A 84 35.86 3.38 -16.96
N LEU A 85 36.93 3.58 -17.74
CA LEU A 85 38.27 3.81 -17.22
C LEU A 85 38.35 5.13 -16.45
N PHE A 86 37.78 6.21 -17.01
CA PHE A 86 37.77 7.53 -16.38
C PHE A 86 37.12 7.53 -14.99
N CYS A 87 36.03 6.78 -14.78
CA CYS A 87 35.37 6.67 -13.48
C CYS A 87 36.26 6.05 -12.39
N THR A 88 37.32 5.31 -12.76
CA THR A 88 38.31 4.76 -11.82
C THR A 88 39.42 5.74 -11.44
N THR A 89 39.50 6.89 -12.11
CA THR A 89 40.54 7.90 -11.87
C THR A 89 40.28 8.68 -10.58
N PRO A 90 41.33 9.20 -9.92
CA PRO A 90 41.16 10.10 -8.78
C PRO A 90 40.53 11.44 -9.16
N GLU A 91 40.65 11.86 -10.43
CA GLU A 91 40.04 13.08 -10.97
C GLU A 91 38.52 13.04 -10.83
N TRP A 92 37.89 11.98 -11.36
CA TRP A 92 36.45 11.76 -11.23
C TRP A 92 36.00 11.72 -9.76
N ARG A 93 36.70 10.93 -8.92
CA ARG A 93 36.35 10.82 -7.50
C ARG A 93 36.42 12.16 -6.77
N SER A 94 37.49 12.92 -7.00
CA SER A 94 37.67 14.23 -6.35
C SER A 94 36.60 15.22 -6.82
N PHE A 95 36.20 15.19 -8.08
CA PHE A 95 35.11 16.03 -8.56
C PHE A 95 33.77 15.69 -7.90
N ILE A 96 33.42 14.40 -7.84
CA ILE A 96 32.20 13.95 -7.17
C ILE A 96 32.22 14.39 -5.70
N GLU A 97 33.29 14.07 -4.98
CA GLU A 97 33.38 14.28 -3.53
C GLU A 97 33.43 15.77 -3.15
N LYS A 98 34.18 16.59 -3.89
CA LYS A 98 34.42 18.00 -3.51
C LYS A 98 33.44 18.98 -4.15
N HIS A 99 32.82 18.63 -5.28
CA HIS A 99 31.94 19.55 -5.99
C HIS A 99 30.50 19.05 -6.08
N VAL A 100 30.29 17.79 -6.47
CA VAL A 100 28.93 17.26 -6.70
C VAL A 100 28.22 16.97 -5.39
N GLN A 101 28.84 16.24 -4.46
CA GLN A 101 28.23 15.85 -3.18
C GLN A 101 27.84 17.05 -2.30
N PRO A 102 28.69 18.08 -2.10
CA PRO A 102 28.31 19.24 -1.29
C PRO A 102 27.17 20.04 -1.93
N THR A 103 27.20 20.21 -3.25
CA THR A 103 26.14 20.92 -3.99
C THR A 103 24.82 20.16 -3.94
N MET A 104 24.86 18.83 -4.08
CA MET A 104 23.68 17.96 -3.94
C MET A 104 23.09 18.06 -2.53
N ALA A 105 23.92 17.96 -1.48
CA ALA A 105 23.45 18.06 -0.10
C ALA A 105 22.79 19.41 0.17
N GLN A 106 23.39 20.50 -0.33
CA GLN A 106 22.81 21.84 -0.22
C GLN A 106 21.45 21.93 -0.94
N PHE A 107 21.36 21.41 -2.16
CA PHE A 107 20.10 21.38 -2.92
C PHE A 107 19.01 20.56 -2.20
N GLU A 108 19.37 19.43 -1.60
CA GLU A 108 18.45 18.60 -0.82
C GLU A 108 17.93 19.33 0.42
N MET A 109 18.82 20.04 1.12
CA MET A 109 18.44 20.85 2.26
C MET A 109 17.48 21.98 1.83
N ASP A 110 17.83 22.75 0.79
CA ASP A 110 17.02 23.90 0.38
C ASP A 110 15.65 23.51 -0.19
N THR A 111 15.59 22.37 -0.89
CA THR A 111 14.37 21.91 -1.56
C THR A 111 13.48 21.07 -0.64
N PHE A 112 14.08 20.16 0.15
CA PHE A 112 13.34 19.13 0.87
C PHE A 112 13.40 19.26 2.40
N ALA A 113 14.25 20.12 2.99
CA ALA A 113 14.29 20.21 4.46
C ALA A 113 12.93 20.61 5.05
N LYS A 114 12.25 21.58 4.43
CA LYS A 114 10.92 22.01 4.90
C LYS A 114 9.92 20.87 4.88
N SER A 115 9.82 20.10 3.80
CA SER A 115 8.86 18.99 3.73
C SER A 115 9.24 17.88 4.72
N HIS A 116 10.53 17.59 4.85
CA HIS A 116 11.04 16.62 5.83
C HIS A 116 10.71 17.02 7.27
N ASP A 117 10.87 18.30 7.63
CA ASP A 117 10.52 18.82 8.96
C ASP A 117 9.01 18.71 9.21
N HIS A 118 8.16 19.06 8.23
CA HIS A 118 6.72 18.90 8.35
C HIS A 118 6.32 17.43 8.55
N MET A 119 6.89 16.53 7.76
CA MET A 119 6.64 15.09 7.87
C MET A 119 7.10 14.55 9.22
N SER A 120 8.30 14.91 9.66
CA SER A 120 8.85 14.51 10.96
C SER A 120 7.96 14.97 12.11
N ASN A 121 7.57 16.24 12.11
CA ASN A 121 6.67 16.80 13.13
C ASN A 121 5.30 16.12 13.14
N PHE A 122 4.74 15.83 11.97
CA PHE A 122 3.48 15.10 11.86
C PHE A 122 3.59 13.70 12.48
N TRP A 123 4.61 12.93 12.10
CA TRP A 123 4.79 11.58 12.63
C TRP A 123 5.06 11.55 14.13
N ASN A 124 5.87 12.49 14.64
CA ASN A 124 6.10 12.65 16.07
C ASN A 124 4.81 12.99 16.82
N ALA A 125 4.01 13.93 16.31
CA ALA A 125 2.72 14.27 16.90
C ALA A 125 1.74 13.08 16.92
N CYS A 126 1.69 12.30 15.84
CA CYS A 126 0.90 11.08 15.78
C CYS A 126 1.38 10.02 16.79
N TYR A 127 2.69 9.86 16.92
CA TYR A 127 3.29 8.95 17.90
C TYR A 127 2.95 9.38 19.33
N ASP A 128 3.12 10.66 19.66
CA ASP A 128 2.79 11.22 20.97
C ASP A 128 1.30 11.09 21.30
N ALA A 129 0.42 11.34 20.33
CA ALA A 129 -1.02 11.15 20.48
C ALA A 129 -1.38 9.67 20.72
N MET A 130 -0.72 8.75 20.03
CA MET A 130 -0.92 7.31 20.22
C MET A 130 -0.44 6.86 21.61
N MET A 131 0.75 7.27 22.01
CA MET A 131 1.32 6.91 23.30
C MET A 131 0.51 7.50 24.46
N SER A 132 0.10 8.77 24.35
CA SER A 132 -0.75 9.41 25.37
C SER A 132 -2.14 8.79 25.47
N SER A 133 -2.77 8.44 24.35
CA SER A 133 -4.07 7.75 24.36
C SER A 133 -3.98 6.33 24.95
N SER A 134 -2.90 5.61 24.65
CA SER A 134 -2.60 4.30 25.25
C SER A 134 -2.43 4.41 26.77
N GLN A 135 -1.61 5.35 27.25
CA GLN A 135 -1.39 5.56 28.67
C GLN A 135 -2.66 5.98 29.41
N ARG A 136 -3.46 6.86 28.81
CA ARG A 136 -4.76 7.27 29.35
C ARG A 136 -5.71 6.07 29.51
N ARG A 137 -5.78 5.19 28.50
CA ARG A 137 -6.59 3.97 28.55
C ARG A 137 -6.17 3.06 29.70
N GLU A 138 -4.86 2.89 29.92
CA GLU A 138 -4.35 2.10 31.05
C GLU A 138 -4.66 2.73 32.41
N GLN A 139 -4.57 4.05 32.52
CA GLN A 139 -4.97 4.78 33.74
C GLN A 139 -6.46 4.62 34.04
N GLU A 140 -7.33 4.77 33.03
CA GLU A 140 -8.78 4.58 33.17
C GLU A 140 -9.13 3.13 33.53
N LYS A 141 -8.47 2.13 32.92
CA LYS A 141 -8.60 0.72 33.31
C LYS A 141 -8.19 0.50 34.78
N ALA A 142 -7.06 1.06 35.21
CA ALA A 142 -6.58 0.93 36.58
C ALA A 142 -7.51 1.61 37.59
N ALA A 143 -8.02 2.80 37.27
CA ALA A 143 -8.99 3.51 38.09
C ALA A 143 -10.31 2.73 38.22
N SER A 144 -10.83 2.19 37.12
CA SER A 144 -12.03 1.36 37.10
C SER A 144 -11.86 0.09 37.95
N ARG A 145 -10.71 -0.59 37.86
CA ARG A 145 -10.38 -1.76 38.71
C ARG A 145 -10.39 -1.39 40.20
N LYS A 146 -9.83 -0.25 40.58
CA LYS A 146 -9.87 0.23 41.98
C LYS A 146 -11.30 0.49 42.44
N MET A 147 -12.12 1.18 41.64
CA MET A 147 -13.52 1.44 41.99
C MET A 147 -14.33 0.15 42.17
N PHE A 148 -14.09 -0.87 41.33
CA PHE A 148 -14.77 -2.16 41.45
C PHE A 148 -14.37 -2.93 42.71
N GLN A 149 -13.10 -2.83 43.14
CA GLN A 149 -12.63 -3.46 44.38
C GLN A 149 -13.12 -2.76 45.65
N VAL A 150 -13.46 -1.47 45.58
CA VAL A 150 -13.95 -0.68 46.71
C VAL A 150 -15.47 -0.78 46.90
N LEU A 151 -16.20 -1.44 45.98
CA LEU A 151 -17.61 -1.76 46.20
C LEU A 151 -17.73 -2.79 47.34
N PRO A 152 -18.32 -2.44 48.50
CA PRO A 152 -18.55 -3.42 49.54
C PRO A 152 -19.48 -4.52 48.99
N ALA A 153 -19.11 -5.78 49.19
CA ALA A 153 -20.00 -6.90 48.90
C ALA A 153 -21.35 -6.66 49.61
N PRO A 154 -22.50 -6.80 48.93
CA PRO A 154 -23.78 -6.59 49.57
C PRO A 154 -23.90 -7.54 50.76
N ARG A 155 -24.22 -6.99 51.94
CA ARG A 155 -24.35 -7.83 53.14
C ARG A 155 -25.62 -8.68 52.99
N PRO A 156 -25.61 -9.95 53.42
CA PRO A 156 -26.71 -10.89 53.16
C PRO A 156 -28.09 -10.49 53.73
N TRP A 157 -28.17 -9.44 54.56
CA TRP A 157 -29.41 -8.99 55.20
C TRP A 157 -30.09 -7.79 54.51
N ASP A 158 -29.52 -7.24 53.43
CA ASP A 158 -30.13 -6.10 52.71
C ASP A 158 -31.29 -6.51 51.77
N ILE A 159 -31.73 -7.77 51.78
CA ILE A 159 -32.92 -8.23 51.05
C ILE A 159 -34.11 -8.29 52.02
N THR A 160 -34.92 -7.24 52.06
CA THR A 160 -36.21 -7.26 52.76
C THR A 160 -37.19 -8.24 52.09
N PRO A 161 -37.69 -9.28 52.77
CA PRO A 161 -38.73 -10.15 52.24
C PRO A 161 -40.09 -9.53 52.55
N GLY A 162 -40.65 -8.80 51.59
CA GLY A 162 -41.98 -8.24 51.77
C GLY A 162 -42.51 -7.70 50.46
N MET A 163 -43.31 -8.53 49.78
CA MET A 163 -44.46 -8.20 48.92
C MET A 163 -44.67 -9.34 47.93
N CYS A 164 -45.01 -10.52 48.44
CA CYS A 164 -45.61 -11.59 47.65
C CYS A 164 -47.12 -11.56 47.93
N SER A 165 -47.89 -10.88 47.08
CA SER A 165 -49.36 -10.96 47.04
C SER A 165 -49.89 -10.43 45.71
N SER A 166 -49.86 -11.24 44.64
CA SER A 166 -51.03 -11.62 43.83
C SER A 166 -50.64 -12.33 42.53
N PRO A 167 -51.51 -13.21 41.99
CA PRO A 167 -51.11 -14.28 41.09
C PRO A 167 -51.29 -13.88 39.62
N ARG A 168 -50.23 -14.00 38.83
CA ARG A 168 -50.29 -14.47 37.43
C ARG A 168 -48.87 -14.71 36.94
N GLY A 169 -48.59 -15.96 36.61
CA GLY A 169 -47.28 -16.41 36.17
C GLY A 169 -46.77 -15.67 34.95
N ARG A 170 -45.54 -15.17 35.07
CA ARG A 170 -44.55 -15.17 34.00
C ARG A 170 -43.17 -15.14 34.66
N ALA A 171 -42.37 -16.18 34.42
CA ALA A 171 -40.98 -16.20 34.85
C ALA A 171 -40.21 -15.10 34.12
N LEU A 172 -39.58 -14.18 34.86
CA LEU A 172 -38.69 -13.16 34.31
C LEU A 172 -37.37 -13.83 33.88
N HIS A 173 -36.91 -13.48 32.68
CA HIS A 173 -35.72 -14.04 32.08
C HIS A 173 -34.47 -13.32 32.65
N PRO A 174 -33.31 -13.98 32.81
CA PRO A 174 -32.10 -13.38 33.43
C PRO A 174 -31.56 -12.09 32.80
N LYS A 175 -32.09 -11.66 31.65
CA LYS A 175 -31.70 -10.43 30.95
C LYS A 175 -32.33 -9.17 31.56
N ASP A 176 -33.47 -9.29 32.23
CA ASP A 176 -34.22 -8.14 32.74
C ASP A 176 -33.63 -7.58 34.06
N VAL A 177 -32.91 -8.42 34.81
CA VAL A 177 -32.21 -8.02 36.06
C VAL A 177 -30.94 -7.20 35.76
N ILE A 178 -30.25 -7.50 34.65
CA ILE A 178 -29.00 -6.80 34.27
C ILE A 178 -29.31 -5.39 33.70
N GLN A 179 -30.47 -5.20 33.08
CA GLN A 179 -30.91 -3.91 32.55
C GLN A 179 -31.19 -2.87 33.67
N GLY A 180 -31.60 -3.33 34.86
CA GLY A 180 -31.87 -2.49 36.03
C GLY A 180 -30.61 -1.92 36.71
N MET A 181 -29.47 -2.62 36.65
CA MET A 181 -28.22 -2.12 37.22
C MET A 181 -27.56 -1.05 36.35
N CYS A 182 -27.72 -1.13 35.01
CA CYS A 182 -27.19 -0.12 34.08
C CYS A 182 -27.95 1.22 34.09
N SER A 183 -29.13 1.29 34.71
CA SER A 183 -29.92 2.53 34.78
C SER A 183 -29.47 3.47 35.92
N SER A 184 -28.82 2.93 36.97
CA SER A 184 -28.35 3.72 38.12
C SER A 184 -26.98 4.40 37.92
N LEU A 185 -26.22 4.05 36.88
CA LEU A 185 -24.92 4.66 36.57
C LEU A 185 -25.00 5.87 35.63
N ARG A 186 -26.21 6.30 35.24
CA ARG A 186 -26.45 7.40 34.28
C ARG A 186 -26.70 8.75 34.95
N GLY A 187 -26.21 8.94 36.17
CA GLY A 187 -26.51 10.10 37.02
C GLY A 187 -25.28 10.91 37.46
N CYS A 188 -24.39 11.29 36.55
CA CYS A 188 -23.38 12.33 36.81
C CYS A 188 -23.22 13.21 35.57
N HIS A 189 -23.85 14.37 35.57
CA HIS A 189 -23.57 15.49 34.66
C HIS A 189 -22.70 16.52 35.40
N PRO A 190 -21.74 17.17 34.74
CA PRO A 190 -21.38 18.55 35.07
C PRO A 190 -21.98 19.52 34.03
N ARG A 191 -22.81 20.46 34.51
CA ARG A 191 -23.10 21.78 33.94
C ARG A 191 -21.99 22.74 34.37
N ASP A 192 -21.57 23.83 33.74
CA ASP A 192 -21.86 24.62 32.52
C ASP A 192 -20.61 25.51 32.29
N MET A 193 -20.27 25.90 31.05
CA MET A 193 -19.83 27.27 30.67
C MET A 193 -19.55 27.40 29.15
N ASN A 194 -20.53 28.01 28.47
CA ASN A 194 -20.61 28.86 27.26
C ASN A 194 -19.71 28.77 26.00
N PRO A 195 -20.24 29.22 24.83
CA PRO A 195 -19.87 28.76 23.49
C PRO A 195 -19.14 29.81 22.63
N THR A 196 -18.21 29.37 21.77
CA THR A 196 -18.04 29.98 20.44
C THR A 196 -17.40 28.97 19.46
N GLU A 197 -18.12 28.75 18.35
CA GLU A 197 -17.69 28.25 17.03
C GLU A 197 -16.91 26.93 16.89
N SER A 198 -17.61 25.86 16.49
CA SER A 198 -17.34 25.14 15.22
C SER A 198 -18.26 23.91 15.03
N LEU A 199 -19.04 23.94 13.95
CA LEU A 199 -19.67 22.88 13.11
C LEU A 199 -19.97 21.47 13.69
N PRO A 200 -21.18 20.91 13.47
CA PRO A 200 -21.57 19.61 14.04
C PRO A 200 -21.14 18.43 13.16
N LEU A 201 -20.18 17.64 13.64
CA LEU A 201 -20.01 16.24 13.24
C LEU A 201 -20.53 15.35 14.36
N ALA A 202 -21.84 15.13 14.36
CA ALA A 202 -22.46 14.11 15.20
C ALA A 202 -22.17 12.73 14.59
N MET A 203 -21.15 12.03 15.09
CA MET A 203 -21.11 10.57 15.17
C MET A 203 -19.89 10.13 16.01
N ALA A 204 -20.13 9.80 17.28
CA ALA A 204 -19.24 8.96 18.05
C ALA A 204 -20.09 7.89 18.75
N LYS A 205 -20.41 6.82 18.02
CA LYS A 205 -20.71 5.55 18.69
C LYS A 205 -19.37 4.93 19.04
N GLU A 206 -19.16 4.76 20.34
CA GLU A 206 -18.01 4.12 20.97
C GLU A 206 -17.56 2.88 20.18
N ALA A 207 -16.43 3.01 19.49
CA ALA A 207 -15.71 1.87 18.97
C ALA A 207 -15.02 1.22 20.16
N LYS A 208 -15.61 0.13 20.65
CA LYS A 208 -14.98 -0.76 21.61
C LYS A 208 -13.74 -1.37 20.95
N VAL A 209 -12.59 -0.76 21.19
CA VAL A 209 -11.28 -1.33 20.85
C VAL A 209 -11.09 -2.54 21.77
N SER A 210 -11.57 -3.69 21.32
CA SER A 210 -10.96 -4.96 21.69
C SER A 210 -9.58 -4.96 21.07
N GLU A 211 -8.55 -5.23 21.86
CA GLU A 211 -7.26 -5.66 21.34
C GLU A 211 -7.53 -6.90 20.49
N LEU A 212 -7.65 -6.69 19.19
CA LEU A 212 -7.68 -7.78 18.24
C LEU A 212 -6.21 -8.15 18.04
N GLU A 213 -5.87 -9.35 18.47
CA GLU A 213 -4.67 -10.03 18.02
C GLU A 213 -4.56 -9.83 16.51
N ASP A 214 -3.36 -9.43 16.07
CA ASP A 214 -3.07 -9.25 14.66
C ASP A 214 -3.37 -10.58 13.96
N ASP A 215 -4.45 -10.57 13.16
CA ASP A 215 -5.01 -11.74 12.49
C ASP A 215 -4.01 -12.15 11.41
N GLN A 216 -2.96 -12.88 11.84
CA GLN A 216 -1.94 -13.47 10.99
C GLN A 216 -2.66 -14.29 9.93
N LEU A 217 -2.36 -13.99 8.66
CA LEU A 217 -2.85 -14.78 7.54
C LEU A 217 -2.14 -16.13 7.60
N ALA A 218 -2.69 -17.05 8.38
CA ALA A 218 -2.27 -18.44 8.34
C ALA A 218 -2.52 -18.99 6.92
N GLU A 219 -1.51 -19.66 6.39
CA GLU A 219 -1.57 -20.47 5.18
C GLU A 219 -2.63 -21.57 5.41
N GLU A 220 -3.77 -21.50 4.70
CA GLU A 220 -4.73 -22.60 4.67
C GLU A 220 -4.37 -23.52 3.50
N ASP A 221 -3.78 -24.68 3.81
CA ASP A 221 -3.61 -25.80 2.86
C ASP A 221 -4.98 -26.18 2.29
N LEU A 222 -5.22 -25.83 1.03
CA LEU A 222 -6.43 -26.23 0.29
C LEU A 222 -6.14 -27.52 -0.50
N PRO A 223 -7.04 -28.50 -0.47
CA PRO A 223 -6.82 -29.78 -1.13
C PRO A 223 -6.74 -29.60 -2.66
N VAL A 224 -5.64 -30.06 -3.23
CA VAL A 224 -5.46 -30.21 -4.68
C VAL A 224 -6.42 -31.31 -5.15
N LEU A 225 -7.49 -30.91 -5.83
CA LEU A 225 -8.34 -31.86 -6.56
C LEU A 225 -7.58 -32.30 -7.82
N ASP A 226 -6.99 -33.50 -7.74
CA ASP A 226 -6.49 -34.23 -8.89
C ASP A 226 -7.69 -34.77 -9.68
N ASN A 227 -7.80 -34.39 -10.96
CA ASN A 227 -8.69 -35.04 -11.90
C ASN A 227 -7.88 -35.32 -13.16
N GLN A 228 -7.63 -36.61 -13.37
CA GLN A 228 -6.96 -37.18 -14.52
C GLN A 228 -7.67 -36.76 -15.82
N ALA A 229 -6.87 -36.38 -16.80
CA ALA A 229 -7.30 -35.95 -18.12
C ALA A 229 -7.62 -37.15 -19.02
N GLU A 230 -8.62 -36.98 -19.89
CA GLU A 230 -8.69 -37.62 -21.21
C GLU A 230 -9.16 -36.56 -22.23
N PRO A 231 -8.61 -36.51 -23.46
CA PRO A 231 -8.74 -35.39 -24.36
C PRO A 231 -9.90 -35.60 -25.36
N LYS A 232 -10.79 -34.61 -25.49
CA LYS A 232 -11.68 -34.51 -26.66
C LYS A 232 -11.75 -33.09 -27.20
N GLU A 233 -11.52 -33.01 -28.50
CA GLU A 233 -11.32 -31.82 -29.32
C GLU A 233 -12.52 -30.88 -29.38
N GLN A 234 -12.18 -29.59 -29.46
CA GLN A 234 -12.82 -28.53 -30.25
C GLN A 234 -14.35 -28.35 -30.14
N ASN A 235 -14.77 -27.58 -29.14
CA ASN A 235 -15.70 -26.48 -29.37
C ASN A 235 -15.29 -25.35 -28.42
N GLN A 236 -14.76 -24.24 -28.96
CA GLN A 236 -14.36 -23.06 -28.18
C GLN A 236 -15.60 -22.33 -27.64
N ARG A 237 -16.38 -23.02 -26.80
CA ARG A 237 -17.40 -22.40 -25.97
C ARG A 237 -16.69 -21.95 -24.71
N GLU A 238 -16.34 -20.67 -24.68
CA GLU A 238 -15.91 -19.99 -23.48
C GLU A 238 -16.91 -20.32 -22.36
N LYS A 239 -16.47 -21.10 -21.36
CA LYS A 239 -17.34 -21.56 -20.27
C LYS A 239 -17.22 -20.57 -19.12
N LEU A 240 -18.34 -20.00 -18.70
CA LEU A 240 -18.40 -19.19 -17.49
C LEU A 240 -18.08 -20.06 -16.26
N VAL A 241 -17.12 -19.62 -15.47
CA VAL A 241 -16.63 -20.33 -14.27
C VAL A 241 -17.23 -19.69 -13.02
N VAL A 242 -17.22 -18.36 -12.94
CA VAL A 242 -17.81 -17.61 -11.83
C VAL A 242 -18.31 -16.25 -12.30
N SER A 243 -19.45 -15.83 -11.78
CA SER A 243 -20.05 -14.51 -11.99
C SER A 243 -20.55 -14.01 -10.63
N GLU A 244 -19.98 -12.91 -10.13
CA GLU A 244 -20.27 -12.38 -8.80
C GLU A 244 -20.33 -10.84 -8.83
N ASP A 245 -21.23 -10.27 -8.03
CA ASP A 245 -21.30 -8.82 -7.83
C ASP A 245 -20.09 -8.35 -7.02
N CYS A 246 -19.44 -7.29 -7.48
CA CYS A 246 -18.28 -6.70 -6.83
C CYS A 246 -18.18 -5.19 -7.09
N GLU A 247 -17.21 -4.56 -6.46
CA GLU A 247 -16.91 -3.15 -6.63
C GLU A 247 -15.48 -3.03 -7.16
N LEU A 248 -15.30 -2.34 -8.29
CA LEU A 248 -13.98 -1.95 -8.76
C LEU A 248 -13.55 -0.68 -8.03
N ILE A 249 -12.43 -0.77 -7.34
CA ILE A 249 -11.87 0.32 -6.54
C ILE A 249 -10.79 1.00 -7.38
N THR A 250 -11.03 2.25 -7.76
CA THR A 250 -10.04 3.10 -8.41
C THR A 250 -9.49 4.13 -7.41
N THR A 251 -8.50 4.91 -7.82
CA THR A 251 -7.95 6.00 -7.00
C THR A 251 -8.97 7.09 -6.69
N VAL A 252 -9.97 7.27 -7.56
CA VAL A 252 -10.92 8.39 -7.51
C VAL A 252 -12.35 7.96 -7.17
N ALA A 253 -12.71 6.69 -7.41
CA ALA A 253 -14.10 6.24 -7.28
C ALA A 253 -14.23 4.74 -6.94
N VAL A 254 -15.40 4.39 -6.41
CA VAL A 254 -15.84 3.01 -6.16
C VAL A 254 -16.95 2.68 -7.15
N ILE A 255 -16.66 1.78 -8.09
CA ILE A 255 -17.55 1.49 -9.22
C ILE A 255 -18.27 0.16 -8.97
N PRO A 256 -19.60 0.17 -8.75
CA PRO A 256 -20.36 -1.06 -8.60
C PRO A 256 -20.39 -1.81 -9.94
N GLY A 257 -20.25 -3.13 -9.91
CA GLY A 257 -20.28 -3.92 -11.13
C GLY A 257 -20.33 -5.43 -10.89
N ARG A 258 -20.05 -6.18 -11.95
CA ARG A 258 -20.07 -7.64 -11.95
C ARG A 258 -18.76 -8.16 -12.53
N LEU A 259 -18.08 -9.02 -11.78
CA LEU A 259 -16.91 -9.75 -12.26
C LEU A 259 -17.36 -11.08 -12.82
N GLU A 260 -16.95 -11.38 -14.05
CA GLU A 260 -17.14 -12.67 -14.68
C GLU A 260 -15.80 -13.27 -15.10
N VAL A 261 -15.54 -14.50 -14.67
CA VAL A 261 -14.35 -15.24 -15.06
C VAL A 261 -14.79 -16.43 -15.88
N THR A 262 -14.22 -16.57 -17.06
CA THR A 262 -14.42 -17.70 -17.95
C THR A 262 -13.14 -18.55 -18.02
N THR A 263 -13.17 -19.62 -18.79
CA THR A 263 -11.98 -20.44 -19.06
C THR A 263 -10.88 -19.69 -19.82
N GLN A 264 -11.17 -18.52 -20.42
CA GLN A 264 -10.22 -17.80 -21.29
C GLN A 264 -10.02 -16.33 -20.93
N HIS A 265 -10.98 -15.68 -20.28
CA HIS A 265 -10.96 -14.26 -20.01
C HIS A 265 -11.50 -13.92 -18.62
N VAL A 266 -11.10 -12.75 -18.14
CA VAL A 266 -11.67 -12.04 -17.00
C VAL A 266 -12.37 -10.80 -17.53
N TYR A 267 -13.64 -10.65 -17.15
CA TYR A 267 -14.50 -9.54 -17.51
C TYR A 267 -14.94 -8.79 -16.26
N PHE A 268 -15.02 -7.48 -16.37
CA PHE A 268 -15.77 -6.66 -15.43
C PHE A 268 -16.77 -5.81 -16.21
N TYR A 269 -18.01 -5.82 -15.73
CA TYR A 269 -19.09 -5.01 -16.26
C TYR A 269 -19.46 -3.94 -15.24
N ASP A 270 -19.29 -2.69 -15.64
CA ASP A 270 -19.68 -1.49 -14.94
C ASP A 270 -21.21 -1.42 -14.84
N GLY A 271 -21.70 -1.39 -13.60
CA GLY A 271 -23.10 -1.31 -13.24
C GLY A 271 -23.57 0.11 -12.90
N SER A 272 -22.75 1.13 -13.12
CA SER A 272 -23.14 2.52 -12.96
C SER A 272 -24.26 2.91 -13.95
N SER A 273 -25.19 3.74 -13.49
CA SER A 273 -26.27 4.28 -14.34
C SER A 273 -25.79 5.37 -15.30
N GLU A 274 -24.69 6.04 -14.95
CA GLU A 274 -24.04 7.09 -15.74
C GLU A 274 -22.63 6.62 -16.06
N LYS A 275 -22.36 6.32 -17.33
CA LYS A 275 -21.03 5.91 -17.79
C LYS A 275 -20.22 7.14 -18.16
N GLU A 276 -19.25 7.50 -17.32
CA GLU A 276 -18.30 8.58 -17.63
C GLU A 276 -17.36 8.18 -18.78
N GLU A 277 -16.99 9.14 -19.64
CA GLU A 277 -15.94 8.95 -20.64
C GLU A 277 -14.58 8.95 -19.93
N THR A 278 -13.96 7.78 -19.84
CA THR A 278 -12.59 7.62 -19.32
C THR A 278 -11.59 7.54 -20.48
N GLU A 279 -10.30 7.68 -20.18
CA GLU A 279 -9.22 7.59 -21.17
C GLU A 279 -9.20 6.28 -21.98
N GLY A 280 -9.87 5.22 -21.47
CA GLY A 280 -10.00 3.91 -22.11
C GLY A 280 -11.33 3.64 -22.81
N GLY A 281 -12.28 4.59 -22.80
CA GLY A 281 -13.62 4.42 -23.37
C GLY A 281 -14.75 4.80 -22.40
N ILE A 282 -15.98 4.41 -22.74
CA ILE A 282 -17.19 4.74 -21.96
C ILE A 282 -17.32 3.76 -20.79
N GLY A 283 -17.24 4.26 -19.56
CA GLY A 283 -17.32 3.49 -18.32
C GLY A 283 -16.04 2.72 -17.98
N TYR A 284 -16.14 1.85 -16.98
CA TYR A 284 -15.00 1.08 -16.44
C TYR A 284 -14.99 -0.41 -16.86
N ASP A 285 -15.70 -0.74 -17.94
CA ASP A 285 -15.76 -2.09 -18.49
C ASP A 285 -14.37 -2.57 -18.92
N PHE A 286 -13.96 -3.78 -18.52
CA PHE A 286 -12.72 -4.37 -19.02
C PHE A 286 -12.88 -5.83 -19.39
N LYS A 287 -12.09 -6.24 -20.41
CA LYS A 287 -11.91 -7.62 -20.84
C LYS A 287 -10.42 -7.91 -20.93
N ARG A 288 -9.94 -8.91 -20.18
CA ARG A 288 -8.53 -9.31 -20.19
C ARG A 288 -8.39 -10.82 -20.40
N PRO A 289 -7.46 -11.28 -21.25
CA PRO A 289 -7.16 -12.70 -21.38
C PRO A 289 -6.61 -13.26 -20.06
N LEU A 290 -7.10 -14.43 -19.64
CA LEU A 290 -6.62 -15.11 -18.45
C LEU A 290 -5.14 -15.53 -18.61
N SER A 291 -4.68 -15.75 -19.84
CA SER A 291 -3.26 -16.00 -20.16
C SER A 291 -2.34 -14.83 -19.81
N HIS A 292 -2.86 -13.60 -19.71
CA HIS A 292 -2.10 -12.41 -19.35
C HIS A 292 -2.09 -12.16 -17.84
N LEU A 293 -2.87 -12.92 -17.06
CA LEU A 293 -2.91 -12.80 -15.61
C LEU A 293 -1.59 -13.35 -15.04
N ARG A 294 -0.88 -12.50 -14.31
CA ARG A 294 0.45 -12.77 -13.76
C ARG A 294 0.37 -13.14 -12.28
N GLU A 295 -0.36 -12.34 -11.50
CA GLU A 295 -0.44 -12.51 -10.04
C GLU A 295 -1.86 -12.20 -9.56
N VAL A 296 -2.28 -12.89 -8.50
CA VAL A 296 -3.58 -12.68 -7.87
C VAL A 296 -3.37 -12.61 -6.36
N HIS A 297 -3.68 -11.45 -5.78
CA HIS A 297 -3.42 -11.18 -4.38
C HIS A 297 -4.69 -11.02 -3.56
N LEU A 298 -4.73 -11.73 -2.44
CA LEU A 298 -5.76 -11.52 -1.41
C LEU A 298 -5.43 -10.23 -0.66
N ARG A 299 -6.40 -9.31 -0.59
CA ARG A 299 -6.18 -7.98 -0.04
C ARG A 299 -7.25 -7.61 0.98
N ARG A 300 -7.02 -6.47 1.65
CA ARG A 300 -7.99 -5.85 2.54
C ARG A 300 -8.52 -4.56 1.91
N TYR A 301 -9.82 -4.31 2.02
CA TYR A 301 -10.44 -3.02 1.69
C TYR A 301 -11.19 -2.53 2.93
N ASN A 302 -10.94 -1.30 3.35
CA ASN A 302 -11.45 -0.74 4.61
C ASN A 302 -11.27 -1.69 5.80
N LEU A 303 -10.06 -2.23 5.93
CA LEU A 303 -9.64 -3.21 6.96
C LEU A 303 -10.39 -4.56 6.94
N ARG A 304 -11.25 -4.80 5.95
CA ARG A 304 -11.97 -6.07 5.78
C ARG A 304 -11.24 -6.95 4.79
N ARG A 305 -11.12 -8.25 5.09
CA ARG A 305 -10.51 -9.28 4.21
C ARG A 305 -11.41 -9.64 3.03
N SER A 306 -11.98 -8.64 2.35
CA SER A 306 -13.01 -8.78 1.32
C SER A 306 -12.54 -8.42 -0.09
N ALA A 307 -11.27 -8.04 -0.26
CA ALA A 307 -10.74 -7.56 -1.53
C ALA A 307 -9.78 -8.55 -2.21
N LEU A 308 -9.64 -8.39 -3.51
CA LEU A 308 -8.80 -9.17 -4.41
C LEU A 308 -8.13 -8.21 -5.40
N GLU A 309 -6.85 -8.42 -5.70
CA GLU A 309 -6.14 -7.63 -6.69
C GLU A 309 -5.57 -8.53 -7.78
N LEU A 310 -5.87 -8.21 -9.03
CA LEU A 310 -5.40 -8.93 -10.22
C LEU A 310 -4.28 -8.12 -10.86
N PHE A 311 -3.14 -8.74 -11.13
CA PHE A 311 -2.01 -8.12 -11.82
C PHE A 311 -1.77 -8.83 -13.15
N PHE A 312 -1.68 -8.06 -14.23
CA PHE A 312 -1.45 -8.56 -15.58
C PHE A 312 -0.02 -8.27 -16.04
N ILE A 313 0.43 -9.00 -17.07
CA ILE A 313 1.78 -8.86 -17.64
C ILE A 313 2.06 -7.48 -18.26
N ASP A 314 1.02 -6.76 -18.66
CA ASP A 314 1.09 -5.38 -19.19
C ASP A 314 1.17 -4.31 -18.09
N GLN A 315 1.38 -4.73 -16.84
CA GLN A 315 1.39 -3.89 -15.63
C GLN A 315 0.04 -3.29 -15.27
N ALA A 316 -1.05 -3.66 -15.97
CA ALA A 316 -2.39 -3.30 -15.52
C ALA A 316 -2.75 -4.09 -14.26
N ASN A 317 -3.39 -3.40 -13.31
CA ASN A 317 -3.93 -4.02 -12.12
C ASN A 317 -5.39 -3.61 -11.90
N TYR A 318 -6.17 -4.53 -11.33
CA TYR A 318 -7.57 -4.30 -11.02
C TYR A 318 -7.84 -4.69 -9.58
N PHE A 319 -8.27 -3.71 -8.78
CA PHE A 319 -8.53 -3.88 -7.36
C PHE A 319 -10.03 -4.01 -7.12
N LEU A 320 -10.47 -5.19 -6.68
CA LEU A 320 -11.88 -5.57 -6.58
C LEU A 320 -12.25 -5.84 -5.13
N ASN A 321 -13.37 -5.26 -4.67
CA ASN A 321 -13.95 -5.54 -3.37
C ASN A 321 -15.24 -6.36 -3.52
N PHE A 322 -15.44 -7.33 -2.63
CA PHE A 322 -16.63 -8.17 -2.58
C PHE A 322 -17.43 -7.92 -1.30
N LYS A 323 -18.75 -8.12 -1.34
CA LYS A 323 -19.60 -7.93 -0.14
C LYS A 323 -19.25 -8.87 1.01
N LYS A 324 -18.73 -10.08 0.73
CA LYS A 324 -18.43 -11.12 1.72
C LYS A 324 -17.08 -11.80 1.43
N LYS A 325 -16.30 -12.07 2.49
CA LYS A 325 -15.02 -12.83 2.42
C LYS A 325 -15.18 -14.17 1.67
N VAL A 326 -16.27 -14.89 1.93
CA VAL A 326 -16.54 -16.20 1.33
C VAL A 326 -16.66 -16.12 -0.19
N VAL A 327 -17.30 -15.06 -0.71
CA VAL A 327 -17.43 -14.83 -2.15
C VAL A 327 -16.06 -14.54 -2.77
N ARG A 328 -15.28 -13.66 -2.14
CA ARG A 328 -13.90 -13.37 -2.57
C ARG A 328 -13.04 -14.65 -2.63
N ASN A 329 -13.13 -15.51 -1.61
CA ASN A 329 -12.39 -16.78 -1.58
C ASN A 329 -12.83 -17.71 -2.72
N LYS A 330 -14.14 -17.81 -2.98
CA LYS A 330 -14.66 -18.60 -4.11
C LYS A 330 -14.09 -18.11 -5.44
N VAL A 331 -14.12 -16.80 -5.71
CA VAL A 331 -13.56 -16.21 -6.93
C VAL A 331 -12.07 -16.52 -7.04
N TYR A 332 -11.32 -16.31 -5.96
CA TYR A 332 -9.89 -16.61 -5.92
C TYR A 332 -9.60 -18.07 -6.27
N SER A 333 -10.26 -19.02 -5.60
CA SER A 333 -10.10 -20.45 -5.86
C SER A 333 -10.49 -20.84 -7.28
N CYS A 334 -11.54 -20.23 -7.85
CA CYS A 334 -11.92 -20.44 -9.25
C CYS A 334 -10.81 -20.00 -10.23
N ILE A 335 -10.23 -18.82 -10.01
CA ILE A 335 -9.15 -18.30 -10.86
C ILE A 335 -7.89 -19.19 -10.76
N LEU A 336 -7.52 -19.61 -9.55
CA LEU A 336 -6.39 -20.52 -9.34
C LEU A 336 -6.61 -21.90 -9.98
N GLY A 337 -7.83 -22.42 -9.90
CA GLY A 337 -8.21 -23.71 -10.48
C GLY A 337 -8.08 -23.76 -12.00
N LEU A 338 -8.06 -22.61 -12.69
CA LEU A 338 -7.87 -22.53 -14.14
C LEU A 338 -6.40 -22.61 -14.58
N ARG A 339 -5.46 -22.70 -13.63
CA ARG A 339 -4.01 -22.80 -13.87
C ARG A 339 -3.49 -21.86 -14.97
N PRO A 340 -3.53 -20.53 -14.76
CA PRO A 340 -3.03 -19.57 -15.74
C PRO A 340 -1.54 -19.82 -16.01
N HIS A 341 -1.12 -19.70 -17.29
CA HIS A 341 0.18 -20.16 -17.79
C HIS A 341 1.40 -19.44 -17.16
N ASN A 342 1.21 -18.27 -16.55
CA ASN A 342 2.28 -17.47 -15.94
C ASN A 342 2.39 -17.74 -14.43
N GLN A 343 2.96 -18.89 -14.07
CA GLN A 343 2.86 -19.48 -12.72
C GLN A 343 3.87 -18.94 -11.68
N ILE A 344 4.37 -17.71 -11.81
CA ILE A 344 5.59 -17.30 -11.06
C ILE A 344 5.28 -16.93 -9.59
N TYR A 345 4.05 -16.49 -9.26
CA TYR A 345 3.70 -16.07 -7.89
C TYR A 345 2.25 -16.42 -7.49
N PHE A 346 1.76 -17.62 -7.81
CA PHE A 346 0.46 -18.10 -7.29
C PHE A 346 0.48 -18.54 -5.82
N GLY A 347 1.54 -18.21 -5.08
CA GLY A 347 1.58 -18.41 -3.65
C GLY A 347 0.88 -17.26 -2.93
N SER A 348 0.00 -17.58 -2.00
CA SER A 348 -0.62 -16.70 -1.01
C SER A 348 0.40 -16.11 -0.02
N ARG A 349 1.58 -15.68 -0.49
CA ARG A 349 2.63 -15.14 0.35
C ARG A 349 2.13 -13.86 0.99
N SER A 350 2.21 -13.80 2.31
CA SER A 350 1.95 -12.57 3.04
C SER A 350 2.89 -11.47 2.53
N PRO A 351 2.51 -10.18 2.60
CA PRO A 351 3.40 -9.08 2.24
C PRO A 351 4.77 -9.14 2.93
N GLN A 352 4.83 -9.71 4.13
CA GLN A 352 6.07 -9.93 4.88
C GLN A 352 6.95 -11.04 4.28
N GLU A 353 6.35 -12.11 3.74
CA GLU A 353 7.09 -13.18 3.04
C GLU A 353 7.51 -12.76 1.64
N LEU A 354 6.71 -11.94 0.95
CA LEU A 354 7.13 -11.28 -0.28
C LEU A 354 8.35 -10.41 -0.01
N LEU A 355 8.33 -9.62 1.07
CA LEU A 355 9.47 -8.79 1.46
C LEU A 355 10.71 -9.64 1.79
N LYS A 356 10.56 -10.71 2.59
CA LYS A 356 11.66 -11.63 2.92
C LYS A 356 12.21 -12.36 1.69
N ALA A 357 11.34 -12.81 0.78
CA ALA A 357 11.74 -13.53 -0.44
C ALA A 357 12.31 -12.60 -1.52
N SER A 358 12.00 -11.30 -1.47
CA SER A 358 12.46 -10.32 -2.47
C SER A 358 13.94 -9.98 -2.36
N GLY A 359 14.60 -10.31 -1.25
CA GLY A 359 15.99 -9.91 -0.99
C GLY A 359 16.19 -8.40 -0.83
N LEU A 360 15.11 -7.61 -0.72
CA LEU A 360 15.16 -6.14 -0.60
C LEU A 360 15.62 -5.65 0.78
N THR A 361 15.68 -6.52 1.78
CA THR A 361 16.09 -6.19 3.16
C THR A 361 17.43 -6.83 3.56
N GLN A 362 18.39 -6.93 2.62
CA GLN A 362 19.76 -7.32 2.97
C GLN A 362 20.51 -6.21 3.69
#